data_AF-A0A2V5L859-F1
#
_entry.id   AF-A0A2V5L859-F1
#
_cell.length_a   1.000
_cell.length_b   1.000
_cell.length_c   1.000
_cell.angle_alpha   90.00
_cell.angle_beta   90.00
_cell.angle_gamma   90.00
#
_symmetry.space_group_name_H-M   'P 1'
#
loop_
_entity.id
_entity.type
_entity.pdbx_description
1 polymer ?
#
loop_
_entity_poly.entity_id
_entity_poly.type
_entity_poly.pdbx_seq_one_letter_code
_entity_poly.pdbx_strand_id
1 'polypeptide(L)'
;MKWFQQNRAFGMLLIGFATCALLTGALLYWRWSAGNDARRGFTEMVAERYRLGSLDPFPNDANYRKVQGYLERYSAALDKFKGQLKSEVAPAPPLAPNEFQSRLRQATIATADRARLNNVKLPDRFQLGFDEFTRTMPDTPVTPLLGQELSQIQMLINILLDAKVDSVTSFHRAPISEEHKGSPTPTPSPAPGQRIAATKPGSTPAPTLIQRNVVDVSFKASPSAARKVINEITAS
;
A
#
# COMPACT_ATOMS: atom_id res chain seq x y z
N MET A 1 -24.71 58.22 -61.62
CA MET A 1 -25.66 58.91 -60.72
C MET A 1 -25.30 60.40 -60.64
N LYS A 2 -25.99 61.31 -61.37
CA LYS A 2 -25.68 62.75 -61.37
C LYS A 2 -26.28 63.54 -60.19
N TRP A 3 -27.13 62.89 -59.38
CA TRP A 3 -27.84 63.50 -58.26
C TRP A 3 -26.92 64.05 -57.15
N PHE A 4 -25.81 63.36 -56.87
CA PHE A 4 -24.87 63.75 -55.81
C PHE A 4 -24.07 65.02 -56.15
N GLN A 5 -23.87 65.31 -57.44
CA GLN A 5 -23.23 66.55 -57.89
C GLN A 5 -24.19 67.75 -57.82
N GLN A 6 -25.50 67.52 -57.95
CA GLN A 6 -26.53 68.56 -57.91
C GLN A 6 -26.90 68.96 -56.47
N ASN A 7 -26.94 67.99 -55.54
CA ASN A 7 -27.27 68.19 -54.12
C ASN A 7 -26.07 67.94 -53.20
N ARG A 8 -24.93 68.57 -53.51
CA ARG A 8 -23.64 68.34 -52.82
C ARG A 8 -23.70 68.57 -51.30
N ALA A 9 -24.49 69.54 -50.86
CA ALA A 9 -24.70 69.82 -49.42
C ALA A 9 -25.44 68.69 -48.69
N PHE A 10 -26.46 68.11 -49.33
CA PHE A 10 -27.22 66.99 -48.76
C PHE A 10 -26.39 65.70 -48.74
N GLY A 11 -25.57 65.47 -49.77
CA GLY A 11 -24.61 64.36 -49.79
C GLY A 11 -23.58 64.42 -48.65
N MET A 12 -23.05 65.61 -48.35
CA MET A 12 -22.14 65.81 -47.22
C MET A 12 -22.81 65.58 -45.86
N LEU A 13 -24.07 66.02 -45.70
CA LEU A 13 -24.86 65.76 -44.48
C LEU A 13 -25.12 64.27 -44.26
N LEU A 14 -25.47 63.53 -45.33
CA LEU A 14 -25.67 62.08 -45.24
C LEU A 14 -24.38 61.35 -44.86
N ILE A 15 -23.24 61.73 -45.44
CA ILE A 15 -21.94 61.16 -45.07
C ILE A 15 -21.65 61.46 -43.60
N GLY A 16 -21.78 62.71 -43.16
CA GLY A 16 -21.53 63.11 -41.77
C GLY A 16 -22.44 62.39 -40.76
N PHE A 17 -23.73 62.22 -41.10
CA PHE A 17 -24.66 61.46 -40.28
C PHE A 17 -24.29 59.97 -40.22
N ALA A 18 -23.89 59.38 -41.34
CA ALA A 18 -23.43 58.00 -41.40
C ALA A 18 -22.16 57.78 -40.56
N THR A 19 -21.18 58.68 -40.62
CA THR A 19 -19.98 58.61 -39.76
C THR A 19 -20.33 58.77 -38.28
N CYS A 20 -21.22 59.71 -37.95
CA CYS A 20 -21.66 59.92 -36.57
C CYS A 20 -22.41 58.69 -36.02
N ALA A 21 -23.28 58.08 -36.82
CA ALA A 21 -23.99 56.86 -36.46
C ALA A 21 -23.03 55.67 -36.26
N LEU A 22 -22.03 55.51 -37.12
CA LEU A 22 -21.00 54.47 -36.99
C LEU A 22 -20.14 54.67 -35.73
N LEU A 23 -19.70 55.90 -35.44
CA LEU A 23 -18.95 56.20 -34.22
C LEU A 23 -19.76 55.92 -32.97
N THR A 24 -21.04 56.32 -32.96
CA THR A 24 -21.95 56.07 -31.84
C THR A 24 -22.18 54.57 -31.65
N GLY A 25 -22.39 53.83 -32.75
CA GLY A 25 -22.52 52.37 -32.72
C GLY A 25 -21.27 51.68 -32.20
N ALA A 26 -20.08 52.12 -32.61
CA ALA A 26 -18.81 51.58 -32.14
C ALA A 26 -18.58 51.84 -30.64
N LEU A 27 -18.89 53.05 -30.15
CA LEU A 27 -18.79 53.38 -28.73
C LEU A 27 -19.76 52.58 -27.86
N LEU A 28 -21.00 52.42 -28.32
CA LEU A 28 -22.00 51.60 -27.62
C LEU A 28 -21.61 50.13 -27.61
N TYR A 29 -21.10 49.60 -28.73
CA TYR A 29 -20.61 48.23 -28.80
C TYR A 29 -19.42 48.00 -27.86
N TRP A 30 -18.45 48.91 -27.83
CA TRP A 30 -17.30 48.80 -26.93
C TRP A 30 -17.70 48.88 -25.45
N ARG A 31 -18.60 49.81 -25.10
CA ARG A 31 -19.16 49.93 -23.75
C ARG A 31 -19.91 48.66 -23.34
N TRP A 32 -20.68 48.09 -24.27
CA TRP A 32 -21.45 46.87 -24.04
C TRP A 32 -20.57 45.63 -23.94
N SER A 33 -19.55 45.50 -24.78
CA SER A 33 -18.59 44.39 -24.70
C SER A 33 -17.80 44.46 -23.40
N ALA A 34 -17.27 45.63 -23.04
CA ALA A 34 -16.55 45.83 -21.77
C ALA A 34 -17.44 45.53 -20.54
N GLY A 35 -18.72 45.89 -20.60
CA GLY A 35 -19.70 45.56 -19.56
C GLY A 35 -19.99 44.07 -19.47
N ASN A 36 -20.09 43.38 -20.62
CA ASN A 36 -20.30 41.94 -20.66
C ASN A 36 -19.07 41.16 -20.18
N ASP A 37 -17.87 41.60 -20.51
CA ASP A 37 -16.62 40.98 -20.06
C ASP A 37 -16.44 41.13 -18.54
N ALA A 38 -16.74 42.31 -17.99
CA ALA A 38 -16.75 42.52 -16.54
C ALA A 38 -17.78 41.64 -15.81
N ARG A 39 -18.99 41.47 -16.40
CA ARG A 39 -20.01 40.56 -15.86
C ARG A 39 -19.57 39.11 -15.87
N ARG A 40 -18.92 38.65 -16.96
CA ARG A 40 -18.39 37.28 -17.07
C ARG A 40 -17.34 36.99 -16.00
N GLY A 41 -16.36 37.88 -15.84
CA GLY A 41 -15.33 37.74 -14.80
C GLY A 41 -15.91 37.72 -13.39
N PHE A 42 -16.94 38.53 -13.12
CA PHE A 42 -17.64 38.49 -11.83
C PHE A 42 -18.35 37.16 -11.60
N THR A 43 -19.10 36.65 -12.59
CA THR A 43 -19.79 35.35 -12.47
C THR A 43 -18.83 34.19 -12.27
N GLU A 44 -17.66 34.23 -12.92
CA GLU A 44 -16.61 33.22 -12.78
C GLU A 44 -16.01 33.21 -11.37
N MET A 45 -15.69 34.38 -10.81
CA MET A 45 -15.18 34.52 -9.45
C MET A 45 -16.21 34.10 -8.39
N VAL A 46 -17.49 34.39 -8.62
CA VAL A 46 -18.58 33.94 -7.75
C VAL A 46 -18.72 32.43 -7.81
N ALA A 47 -18.68 31.82 -9.00
CA ALA A 47 -18.73 30.38 -9.17
C ALA A 47 -17.54 29.69 -8.48
N GLU A 48 -16.33 30.24 -8.62
CA GLU A 48 -15.14 29.72 -7.96
C GLU A 48 -15.22 29.85 -6.44
N ARG A 49 -15.77 30.96 -5.93
CA ARG A 49 -16.02 31.13 -4.50
C ARG A 49 -17.04 30.11 -3.98
N TYR A 50 -18.11 29.84 -4.71
CA TYR A 50 -19.07 28.79 -4.34
C TYR A 50 -18.42 27.40 -4.38
N ARG A 51 -17.58 27.11 -5.38
CA ARG A 51 -16.82 25.86 -5.49
C ARG A 51 -15.92 25.66 -4.28
N LEU A 52 -15.12 26.67 -3.92
CA LEU A 52 -14.29 26.69 -2.72
C LEU A 52 -15.14 26.57 -1.44
N GLY A 53 -16.28 27.26 -1.40
CA GLY A 53 -17.32 27.21 -0.35
C GLY A 53 -17.86 25.81 -0.08
N SER A 54 -18.00 25.01 -1.13
CA SER A 54 -18.58 23.67 -1.08
C SER A 54 -17.59 22.54 -0.81
N LEU A 55 -16.28 22.82 -0.79
CA LEU A 55 -15.26 21.83 -0.43
C LEU A 55 -15.34 21.54 1.07
N ASP A 56 -15.27 20.26 1.43
CA ASP A 56 -15.17 19.80 2.82
C ASP A 56 -13.83 19.05 3.02
N PRO A 57 -12.92 19.55 3.89
CA PRO A 57 -13.03 20.77 4.68
C PRO A 57 -12.86 22.05 3.84
N PHE A 58 -13.65 23.09 4.15
CA PHE A 58 -13.55 24.40 3.49
C PHE A 58 -12.13 24.96 3.63
N PRO A 59 -11.48 25.43 2.54
CA PRO A 59 -10.12 25.94 2.57
C PRO A 59 -10.08 27.29 3.30
N ASN A 60 -9.99 27.24 4.63
CA ASN A 60 -9.66 28.36 5.49
C ASN A 60 -8.44 28.03 6.36
N ASP A 61 -7.79 29.05 6.91
CA ASP A 61 -6.56 28.88 7.69
C ASP A 61 -6.77 27.97 8.92
N ALA A 62 -7.96 27.98 9.51
CA ALA A 62 -8.28 27.13 10.66
C ALA A 62 -8.32 25.64 10.29
N ASN A 63 -8.95 25.29 9.16
CA ASN A 63 -9.02 23.93 8.65
C ASN A 63 -7.68 23.48 8.10
N TYR A 64 -6.93 24.37 7.44
CA TYR A 64 -5.56 24.09 7.01
C TYR A 64 -4.67 23.70 8.20
N ARG A 65 -4.69 24.49 9.28
CA ARG A 65 -3.95 24.18 10.52
C ARG A 65 -4.41 22.87 11.16
N LYS A 66 -5.71 22.56 11.13
CA LYS A 66 -6.23 21.27 11.63
C LYS A 66 -5.71 20.10 10.81
N VAL A 67 -5.79 20.18 9.47
CA VAL A 67 -5.29 19.13 8.57
C VAL A 67 -3.79 18.96 8.72
N GLN A 68 -3.03 20.06 8.80
CA GLN A 68 -1.59 20.02 9.06
C GLN A 68 -1.30 19.33 10.40
N GLY A 69 -2.01 19.70 11.47
CA GLY A 69 -1.86 19.05 12.77
C GLY A 69 -2.22 17.56 12.75
N TYR A 70 -3.22 17.14 11.97
CA TYR A 70 -3.51 15.72 11.76
C TYR A 70 -2.39 15.02 11.00
N LEU A 71 -1.83 15.66 9.97
CA LEU A 71 -0.74 15.12 9.18
C LEU A 71 0.53 14.93 10.03
N GLU A 72 0.88 15.91 10.85
CA GLU A 72 2.02 15.85 11.78
C GLU A 72 1.85 14.76 12.84
N ARG A 73 0.65 14.62 13.41
CA ARG A 73 0.36 13.54 14.37
C ARG A 73 0.41 12.17 13.70
N TYR A 74 -0.14 12.07 12.50
CA TYR A 74 -0.14 10.84 11.72
C TYR A 74 1.27 10.43 11.31
N SER A 75 2.09 11.38 10.82
CA SER A 75 3.49 11.11 10.48
C SER A 75 4.29 10.70 11.72
N ALA A 76 4.13 11.39 12.85
CA ALA A 76 4.79 11.02 14.10
C ALA A 76 4.36 9.62 14.59
N ALA A 77 3.08 9.28 14.48
CA ALA A 77 2.58 7.95 14.81
C ALA A 77 3.14 6.87 13.87
N LEU A 78 3.21 7.16 12.57
CA LEU A 78 3.80 6.25 11.59
C LEU A 78 5.30 6.05 11.81
N ASP A 79 6.05 7.10 12.10
CA ASP A 79 7.49 7.01 12.37
C ASP A 79 7.75 6.24 13.66
N LYS A 80 6.94 6.46 14.71
CA LYS A 80 6.98 5.67 15.93
C LYS A 80 6.66 4.20 15.65
N PHE A 81 5.60 3.92 14.90
CA PHE A 81 5.22 2.56 14.53
C PHE A 81 6.29 1.87 13.69
N LYS A 82 6.90 2.57 12.73
CA LYS A 82 8.03 2.08 11.94
C LYS A 82 9.26 1.82 12.81
N GLY A 83 9.52 2.66 13.79
CA GLY A 83 10.58 2.48 14.78
C GLY A 83 10.37 1.21 15.60
N GLN A 84 9.16 1.01 16.12
CA GLN A 84 8.77 -0.21 16.84
C GLN A 84 8.87 -1.44 15.93
N LEU A 85 8.35 -1.38 14.72
CA LEU A 85 8.43 -2.52 13.80
C LEU A 85 9.88 -2.90 13.48
N LYS A 86 10.78 -1.91 13.33
CA LYS A 86 12.20 -2.18 13.13
C LYS A 86 12.88 -2.82 14.34
N SER A 87 12.43 -2.56 15.56
CA SER A 87 12.99 -3.21 16.76
C SER A 87 12.49 -4.64 16.92
N GLU A 88 11.24 -4.92 16.52
CA GLU A 88 10.64 -6.26 16.64
C GLU A 88 10.97 -7.19 15.46
N VAL A 89 11.36 -6.66 14.30
CA VAL A 89 11.70 -7.49 13.14
C VAL A 89 13.03 -8.22 13.39
N ALA A 90 12.96 -9.56 13.42
CA ALA A 90 14.14 -10.41 13.50
C ALA A 90 15.16 -10.07 12.40
N PRO A 91 16.47 -9.98 12.70
CA PRO A 91 17.49 -9.68 11.70
C PRO A 91 17.52 -10.74 10.58
N ALA A 92 17.70 -10.30 9.34
CA ALA A 92 17.98 -11.16 8.18
C ALA A 92 19.47 -11.04 7.80
N PRO A 93 20.40 -11.68 8.54
CA PRO A 93 21.80 -11.63 8.19
C PRO A 93 22.04 -12.26 6.81
N PRO A 94 22.97 -11.73 6.00
CA PRO A 94 23.41 -12.40 4.79
C PRO A 94 23.82 -13.84 5.14
N LEU A 95 23.21 -14.79 4.45
CA LEU A 95 23.37 -16.21 4.75
C LEU A 95 23.55 -16.96 3.44
N ALA A 96 24.59 -17.79 3.36
CA ALA A 96 24.81 -18.66 2.21
C ALA A 96 23.93 -19.93 2.30
N PRO A 97 23.51 -20.53 1.17
CA PRO A 97 22.60 -21.69 1.18
C PRO A 97 23.08 -22.89 2.02
N ASN A 98 24.40 -23.14 2.01
CA ASN A 98 25.05 -24.18 2.82
C ASN A 98 25.05 -23.87 4.33
N GLU A 99 25.20 -22.60 4.69
CA GLU A 99 25.11 -22.15 6.09
C GLU A 99 23.69 -22.28 6.60
N PHE A 100 22.68 -21.99 5.77
CA PHE A 100 21.27 -22.23 6.12
C PHE A 100 21.00 -23.69 6.45
N GLN A 101 21.42 -24.63 5.61
CA GLN A 101 21.26 -26.06 5.89
C GLN A 101 21.96 -26.49 7.19
N SER A 102 23.11 -25.91 7.49
CA SER A 102 23.84 -26.18 8.74
C SER A 102 23.09 -25.64 9.95
N ARG A 103 22.54 -24.41 9.88
CA ARG A 103 21.71 -23.82 10.92
C ARG A 103 20.40 -24.58 11.12
N LEU A 104 19.74 -25.02 10.06
CA LEU A 104 18.52 -25.82 10.13
C LEU A 104 18.77 -27.14 10.88
N ARG A 105 19.87 -27.84 10.56
CA ARG A 105 20.26 -29.05 11.28
C ARG A 105 20.53 -28.78 12.76
N GLN A 106 21.28 -27.72 13.07
CA GLN A 106 21.57 -27.34 14.45
C GLN A 106 20.29 -26.98 15.23
N ALA A 107 19.39 -26.20 14.64
CA ALA A 107 18.12 -25.81 15.24
C ALA A 107 17.22 -27.03 15.47
N THR A 108 17.20 -27.98 14.53
CA THR A 108 16.42 -29.23 14.65
C THR A 108 16.94 -30.08 15.82
N ILE A 109 18.26 -30.26 15.93
CA ILE A 109 18.88 -31.02 17.04
C ILE A 109 18.61 -30.32 18.38
N ALA A 110 18.87 -29.02 18.47
CA ALA A 110 18.64 -28.25 19.69
C ALA A 110 17.17 -28.29 20.14
N THR A 111 16.23 -28.24 19.19
CA THR A 111 14.80 -28.35 19.47
C THR A 111 14.44 -29.74 19.97
N ALA A 112 14.95 -30.80 19.35
CA ALA A 112 14.73 -32.18 19.78
C ALA A 112 15.27 -32.42 21.19
N ASP A 113 16.45 -31.90 21.50
CA ASP A 113 17.07 -32.01 22.83
C ASP A 113 16.25 -31.24 23.88
N ARG A 114 15.82 -30.01 23.60
CA ARG A 114 14.96 -29.25 24.51
C ARG A 114 13.59 -29.89 24.71
N ALA A 115 13.01 -30.49 23.67
CA ALA A 115 11.75 -31.22 23.78
C ALA A 115 11.88 -32.44 24.70
N ARG A 116 12.98 -33.19 24.59
CA ARG A 116 13.29 -34.29 25.51
C ARG A 116 13.46 -33.80 26.95
N LEU A 117 14.22 -32.72 27.16
CA LEU A 117 14.43 -32.12 28.49
C LEU A 117 13.11 -31.63 29.13
N ASN A 118 12.20 -31.08 28.32
CA ASN A 118 10.91 -30.58 28.78
C ASN A 118 9.77 -31.62 28.73
N ASN A 119 10.07 -32.88 28.37
CA ASN A 119 9.10 -33.97 28.20
C ASN A 119 7.97 -33.65 27.21
N VAL A 120 8.24 -32.83 26.19
CA VAL A 120 7.29 -32.49 25.13
C VAL A 120 7.43 -33.47 23.98
N LYS A 121 6.31 -34.07 23.54
CA LYS A 121 6.32 -34.95 22.36
C LYS A 121 6.27 -34.13 21.08
N LEU A 122 7.22 -34.34 20.17
CA LEU A 122 7.24 -33.72 18.85
C LEU A 122 6.75 -34.72 17.77
N PRO A 123 6.24 -34.24 16.63
CA PRO A 123 5.90 -35.09 15.49
C PRO A 123 7.11 -35.85 14.95
N ASP A 124 6.86 -36.98 14.29
CA ASP A 124 7.89 -37.72 13.58
C ASP A 124 8.50 -36.86 12.46
N ARG A 125 9.83 -36.89 12.34
CA ARG A 125 10.60 -36.11 11.33
C ARG A 125 10.40 -34.59 11.41
N PHE A 126 10.20 -34.06 12.61
CA PHE A 126 10.05 -32.63 12.82
C PHE A 126 11.29 -31.82 12.39
N GLN A 127 11.20 -31.12 11.26
CA GLN A 127 12.26 -30.26 10.68
C GLN A 127 11.86 -28.78 10.69
N LEU A 128 11.09 -28.35 11.70
CA LEU A 128 10.66 -26.96 11.89
C LEU A 128 9.88 -26.39 10.67
N GLY A 129 9.24 -27.24 9.86
CA GLY A 129 8.52 -26.84 8.65
C GLY A 129 9.40 -26.55 7.42
N PHE A 130 10.69 -26.90 7.47
CA PHE A 130 11.65 -26.76 6.36
C PHE A 130 12.05 -28.12 5.76
N ASP A 131 11.14 -29.08 5.73
CA ASP A 131 11.41 -30.45 5.26
C ASP A 131 11.95 -30.51 3.83
N GLU A 132 11.58 -29.55 2.98
CA GLU A 132 12.09 -29.44 1.61
C GLU A 132 13.59 -29.12 1.55
N PHE A 133 14.07 -28.23 2.42
CA PHE A 133 15.43 -27.70 2.38
C PHE A 133 16.47 -28.59 3.06
N THR A 134 16.08 -29.75 3.57
CA THR A 134 17.05 -30.74 4.07
C THR A 134 17.70 -31.55 2.97
N ARG A 135 17.08 -31.59 1.78
CA ARG A 135 17.60 -32.29 0.60
C ARG A 135 17.96 -31.33 -0.53
N THR A 136 17.22 -30.24 -0.67
CA THR A 136 17.47 -29.21 -1.68
C THR A 136 18.08 -27.97 -1.03
N MET A 137 19.00 -27.31 -1.74
CA MET A 137 19.53 -26.02 -1.29
C MET A 137 18.56 -24.91 -1.69
N PRO A 138 18.27 -23.95 -0.79
CA PRO A 138 17.48 -22.79 -1.14
C PRO A 138 18.23 -21.88 -2.11
N ASP A 139 17.47 -21.09 -2.87
CA ASP A 139 18.04 -20.08 -3.76
C ASP A 139 18.79 -19.00 -2.96
N THR A 140 19.97 -18.62 -3.44
CA THR A 140 20.83 -17.58 -2.84
C THR A 140 20.09 -16.28 -2.47
N PRO A 141 19.23 -15.68 -3.34
CA PRO A 141 18.50 -14.45 -2.98
C PRO A 141 17.49 -14.62 -1.84
N VAL A 142 16.97 -15.83 -1.61
CA VAL A 142 15.91 -16.11 -0.63
C VAL A 142 16.48 -16.59 0.70
N THR A 143 17.74 -17.05 0.71
CA THR A 143 18.38 -17.67 1.86
C THR A 143 18.43 -16.79 3.13
N PRO A 144 18.69 -15.47 3.06
CA PRO A 144 18.62 -14.61 4.25
C PRO A 144 17.21 -14.53 4.88
N LEU A 145 16.17 -14.52 4.04
CA LEU A 145 14.78 -14.47 4.49
C LEU A 145 14.37 -15.78 5.16
N LEU A 146 14.78 -16.92 4.59
CA LEU A 146 14.59 -18.24 5.19
C LEU A 146 15.32 -18.36 6.53
N GLY A 147 16.53 -17.79 6.64
CA GLY A 147 17.27 -17.75 7.90
C GLY A 147 16.56 -16.93 8.98
N GLN A 148 15.95 -15.80 8.61
CA GLN A 148 15.12 -15.00 9.50
C GLN A 148 13.88 -15.77 9.98
N GLU A 149 13.17 -16.42 9.05
CA GLU A 149 11.99 -17.23 9.37
C GLU A 149 12.33 -18.41 10.28
N LEU A 150 13.46 -19.09 10.03
CA LEU A 150 13.95 -20.16 10.89
C LEU A 150 14.16 -19.68 12.33
N SER A 151 14.74 -18.48 12.52
CA SER A 151 14.89 -17.88 13.85
C SER A 151 13.55 -17.60 14.51
N GLN A 152 12.57 -17.09 13.76
CA GLN A 152 11.23 -16.80 14.27
C GLN A 152 10.49 -18.08 14.67
N ILE A 153 10.57 -19.12 13.83
CA ILE A 153 9.99 -20.43 14.12
C ILE A 153 10.66 -21.07 15.34
N GLN A 154 11.99 -20.95 15.45
CA GLN A 154 12.71 -21.46 16.62
C GLN A 154 12.28 -20.73 17.90
N MET A 155 12.04 -19.42 17.86
CA MET A 155 11.48 -18.66 18.98
C MET A 155 10.09 -19.19 19.36
N LEU A 156 9.19 -19.34 18.38
CA LEU A 156 7.85 -19.88 18.60
C LEU A 156 7.89 -21.27 19.24
N ILE A 157 8.69 -22.18 18.69
CA ILE A 157 8.80 -23.53 19.26
C ILE A 157 9.41 -23.51 20.65
N ASN A 158 10.39 -22.66 20.92
CA ASN A 158 10.94 -22.51 22.27
C ASN A 158 9.86 -22.05 23.27
N ILE A 159 8.95 -21.15 22.89
CA ILE A 159 7.81 -20.75 23.73
C ILE A 159 6.93 -21.97 24.06
N LEU A 160 6.61 -22.81 23.08
CA LEU A 160 5.82 -24.04 23.31
C LEU A 160 6.56 -25.01 24.24
N LEU A 161 7.87 -25.17 24.07
CA LEU A 161 8.70 -26.06 24.88
C LEU A 161 8.85 -25.55 26.32
N ASP A 162 9.04 -24.25 26.51
CA ASP A 162 9.20 -23.61 27.81
C ASP A 162 7.87 -23.49 28.58
N ALA A 163 6.75 -23.53 27.85
CA ALA A 163 5.43 -23.71 28.43
C ALA A 163 5.12 -25.18 28.81
N LYS A 164 5.98 -26.13 28.43
CA LYS A 164 5.83 -27.57 28.70
C LYS A 164 4.49 -28.12 28.22
N VAL A 165 4.16 -27.88 26.95
CA VAL A 165 2.99 -28.48 26.31
C VAL A 165 3.12 -30.00 26.25
N ASP A 166 2.02 -30.74 26.30
CA ASP A 166 2.06 -32.22 26.34
C ASP A 166 2.60 -32.81 25.03
N SER A 167 2.17 -32.25 23.90
CA SER A 167 2.63 -32.68 22.57
C SER A 167 2.37 -31.63 21.50
N VAL A 168 3.29 -31.42 20.57
CA VAL A 168 3.02 -30.77 19.29
C VAL A 168 2.53 -31.84 18.32
N THR A 169 1.31 -31.67 17.79
CA THR A 169 0.67 -32.67 16.90
C THR A 169 0.94 -32.39 15.43
N SER A 170 0.97 -31.12 15.04
CA SER A 170 1.31 -30.71 13.68
C SER A 170 1.95 -29.33 13.69
N PHE A 171 2.83 -29.12 12.72
CA PHE A 171 3.45 -27.84 12.45
C PHE A 171 3.65 -27.73 10.95
N HIS A 172 3.07 -26.70 10.34
CA HIS A 172 3.13 -26.47 8.91
C HIS A 172 3.52 -25.01 8.64
N ARG A 173 4.53 -24.83 7.79
CA ARG A 173 4.99 -23.52 7.32
C ARG A 173 4.44 -23.30 5.92
N ALA A 174 3.77 -22.19 5.67
CA ALA A 174 3.39 -21.82 4.31
C ALA A 174 4.64 -21.32 3.56
N PRO A 175 4.93 -21.82 2.35
CA PRO A 175 6.07 -21.34 1.57
C PRO A 175 5.95 -19.84 1.29
N ILE A 176 7.06 -19.12 1.36
CA ILE A 176 7.04 -17.69 1.03
C ILE A 176 6.94 -17.50 -0.48
N SER A 177 6.37 -16.38 -0.93
CA SER A 177 6.12 -16.13 -2.36
C SER A 177 7.42 -16.09 -3.19
N GLU A 178 8.54 -15.74 -2.57
CA GLU A 178 9.88 -15.67 -3.16
C GLU A 178 10.52 -17.04 -3.39
N GLU A 179 10.13 -18.07 -2.62
CA GLU A 179 10.62 -19.45 -2.80
C GLU A 179 10.17 -20.06 -4.14
N HIS A 180 9.05 -19.58 -4.71
CA HIS A 180 8.46 -20.15 -5.93
C HIS A 180 8.65 -19.31 -7.19
N LYS A 181 9.37 -18.18 -7.12
CA LYS A 181 9.59 -17.31 -8.30
C LYS A 181 10.40 -17.99 -9.43
N GLY A 182 10.94 -19.19 -9.20
CA GLY A 182 11.67 -20.00 -10.19
C GLY A 182 10.95 -21.25 -10.72
N SER A 183 9.76 -21.63 -10.24
CA SER A 183 9.02 -22.79 -10.76
C SER A 183 7.89 -22.35 -11.70
N PRO A 184 7.77 -22.90 -12.92
CA PRO A 184 6.64 -22.60 -13.77
C PRO A 184 5.39 -23.14 -13.10
N THR A 185 4.52 -22.24 -12.63
CA THR A 185 3.16 -22.61 -12.22
C THR A 185 2.55 -23.42 -13.37
N PRO A 186 2.10 -24.67 -13.15
CA PRO A 186 1.31 -25.35 -14.14
C PRO A 186 0.05 -24.53 -14.36
N THR A 187 -0.10 -24.02 -15.58
CA THR A 187 -1.28 -23.30 -16.06
C THR A 187 -2.53 -24.07 -15.61
N PRO A 188 -3.39 -23.51 -14.73
CA PRO A 188 -4.67 -24.13 -14.47
C PRO A 188 -5.48 -24.10 -15.78
N SER A 189 -5.88 -25.29 -16.24
CA SER A 189 -6.74 -25.48 -17.40
C SER A 189 -8.01 -24.63 -17.21
N PRO A 190 -8.37 -23.75 -18.18
CA PRO A 190 -9.52 -22.89 -18.01
C PRO A 190 -10.81 -23.72 -18.05
N ALA A 191 -11.56 -23.71 -16.94
CA ALA A 191 -12.95 -24.13 -16.92
C ALA A 191 -13.77 -23.20 -17.84
N PRO A 192 -14.64 -23.73 -18.72
CA PRO A 192 -15.44 -22.89 -19.61
C PRO A 192 -16.53 -22.17 -18.81
N GLY A 193 -16.46 -20.84 -18.69
CA GLY A 193 -17.63 -20.05 -18.28
C GLY A 193 -17.41 -18.73 -17.55
N GLN A 194 -16.20 -18.35 -17.14
CA GLN A 194 -16.02 -17.13 -16.34
C GLN A 194 -15.51 -15.96 -17.18
N ARG A 195 -16.38 -14.98 -17.44
CA ARG A 195 -16.03 -13.68 -18.03
C ARG A 195 -15.05 -12.96 -17.11
N ILE A 196 -13.79 -12.88 -17.52
CA ILE A 196 -12.77 -12.06 -16.87
C ILE A 196 -12.96 -10.62 -17.37
N ALA A 197 -13.28 -9.72 -16.44
CA ALA A 197 -13.20 -8.28 -16.70
C ALA A 197 -11.74 -7.91 -16.95
N ALA A 198 -11.47 -7.27 -18.09
CA ALA A 198 -10.13 -6.89 -18.50
C ALA A 198 -9.54 -5.85 -17.52
N THR A 199 -8.60 -6.28 -16.69
CA THR A 199 -7.75 -5.38 -15.91
C THR A 199 -6.74 -4.72 -16.85
N LYS A 200 -6.74 -3.39 -16.86
CA LYS A 200 -5.84 -2.52 -17.64
C LYS A 200 -4.36 -2.89 -17.38
N PRO A 201 -3.53 -3.11 -18.41
CA PRO A 201 -2.10 -3.34 -18.21
C PRO A 201 -1.42 -2.00 -17.91
N GLY A 202 -0.78 -1.87 -16.74
CA GLY A 202 0.03 -0.69 -16.42
C GLY A 202 0.09 -0.24 -14.96
N SER A 203 -0.54 -0.93 -14.01
CA SER A 203 -0.27 -0.65 -12.60
C SER A 203 1.03 -1.34 -12.18
N THR A 204 2.11 -0.57 -12.06
CA THR A 204 3.27 -0.97 -11.26
C THR A 204 2.76 -1.47 -9.91
N PRO A 205 3.03 -2.72 -9.50
CA PRO A 205 2.58 -3.19 -8.20
C PRO A 205 3.17 -2.29 -7.13
N ALA A 206 2.32 -1.75 -6.25
CA ALA A 206 2.77 -1.03 -5.08
C ALA A 206 3.79 -1.91 -4.33
N PRO A 207 4.91 -1.35 -3.84
CA PRO A 207 5.92 -2.14 -3.15
C PRO A 207 5.26 -2.87 -1.98
N THR A 208 5.45 -4.20 -1.90
CA THR A 208 5.01 -4.99 -0.76
C THR A 208 5.81 -4.53 0.46
N LEU A 209 5.20 -3.69 1.29
CA LEU A 209 5.84 -3.09 2.47
C LEU A 209 5.94 -4.06 3.65
N ILE A 210 5.06 -5.06 3.71
CA ILE A 210 5.00 -6.07 4.77
C ILE A 210 4.79 -7.44 4.11
N GLN A 211 5.69 -8.37 4.39
CA GLN A 211 5.55 -9.76 4.00
C GLN A 211 4.97 -10.56 5.16
N ARG A 212 3.86 -11.25 4.91
CA ARG A 212 3.20 -12.10 5.91
C ARG A 212 3.64 -13.54 5.72
N ASN A 213 4.34 -14.08 6.71
CA ASN A 213 4.64 -15.51 6.79
C ASN A 213 3.57 -16.16 7.68
N VAL A 214 3.05 -17.31 7.24
CA VAL A 214 1.96 -18.02 7.95
C VAL A 214 2.48 -19.37 8.42
N VAL A 215 2.30 -19.63 9.70
CA VAL A 215 2.67 -20.89 10.34
C VAL A 215 1.45 -21.42 11.08
N ASP A 216 1.09 -22.66 10.79
CA ASP A 216 0.02 -23.38 11.46
C ASP A 216 0.63 -24.35 12.47
N VAL A 217 0.27 -24.20 13.74
CA VAL A 217 0.72 -25.08 14.82
C VAL A 217 -0.47 -25.67 15.55
N SER A 218 -0.46 -26.98 15.77
CA SER A 218 -1.41 -27.68 16.62
C SER A 218 -0.66 -28.40 17.74
N PHE A 219 -1.14 -28.25 18.97
CA PHE A 219 -0.55 -28.87 20.14
C PHE A 219 -1.62 -29.25 21.18
N LYS A 220 -1.27 -30.19 22.05
CA LYS A 220 -2.02 -30.56 23.25
C LYS A 220 -1.30 -30.00 24.46
N ALA A 221 -2.06 -29.39 25.36
CA ALA A 221 -1.53 -28.80 26.58
C ALA A 221 -2.59 -28.77 27.67
N SER A 222 -2.16 -28.75 28.93
CA SER A 222 -3.01 -28.35 30.04
C SER A 222 -3.51 -26.91 29.87
N PRO A 223 -4.67 -26.53 30.46
CA PRO A 223 -5.20 -25.18 30.33
C PRO A 223 -4.24 -24.07 30.81
N SER A 224 -3.42 -24.35 31.81
CA SER A 224 -2.41 -23.41 32.32
C SER A 224 -1.26 -23.23 31.33
N ALA A 225 -0.75 -24.32 30.76
CA ALA A 225 0.30 -24.27 29.73
C ALA A 225 -0.19 -23.58 28.45
N ALA A 226 -1.42 -23.87 28.00
CA ALA A 226 -2.01 -23.22 26.83
C ALA A 226 -2.13 -21.69 27.00
N ARG A 227 -2.58 -21.22 28.18
CA ARG A 227 -2.62 -19.79 28.50
C ARG A 227 -1.24 -19.15 28.51
N LYS A 228 -0.24 -19.85 29.07
CA LYS A 228 1.14 -19.39 29.07
C LYS A 228 1.65 -19.20 27.63
N VAL A 229 1.44 -20.19 26.75
CA VAL A 229 1.81 -20.09 25.32
C VAL A 229 1.19 -18.84 24.67
N ILE A 230 -0.12 -18.65 24.82
CA ILE A 230 -0.81 -17.51 24.19
C ILE A 230 -0.24 -16.17 24.70
N ASN A 231 -0.03 -16.03 26.01
CA ASN A 231 0.49 -14.81 26.59
C ASN A 231 1.91 -14.50 26.12
N GLU A 232 2.78 -15.51 26.08
CA GLU A 232 4.16 -15.36 25.62
C GLU A 232 4.21 -15.01 24.11
N ILE A 233 3.35 -15.62 23.28
CA ILE A 233 3.25 -15.26 21.85
C ILE A 233 2.81 -13.80 21.67
N THR A 234 1.90 -13.30 22.52
CA THR A 234 1.46 -11.89 22.44
C THR A 234 2.46 -10.89 23.01
N ALA A 235 3.39 -11.35 23.84
CA ALA A 235 4.40 -10.52 24.48
C ALA A 235 5.76 -10.53 23.77
N SER A 236 5.97 -11.48 22.85
CA SER A 236 7.14 -11.62 21.98
C SER A 236 6.95 -10.89 20.66
#